data_AF-A0A0R3Q4D2-F1
#
_entry.id   AF-A0A0R3Q4D2-F1
#
_cell.length_a   1.000
_cell.length_b   1.000
_cell.length_c   1.000
_cell.angle_alpha   90.00
_cell.angle_beta   90.00
_cell.angle_gamma   90.00
#
_symmetry.space_group_name_H-M   'P 1'
#
loop_
_entity.id
_entity.type
_entity.pdbx_description
1 polymer ?
#
loop_
_entity_poly.entity_id
_entity_poly.type
_entity_poly.pdbx_seq_one_letter_code
_entity_poly.pdbx_strand_id
1 'polypeptide(L)'
;LAILRTIRQGEDTCELQKACIPILPENPDPGLLIFPKCYEITQCIGSCCEFTEHCHPTSTEYIQQPIIEMLYAGNNLFVINQTRNITVEQHTACSCRICTRFGAAIQCPQKKIVGPDCKCECRNPEEKKNCQGPNKMWNDETCTCSCVTKNDCSRSNSDTYNATAIIHTIMKIMRSRKRPAISDRHFS
;
A
#
# COMPACT_ATOMS: atom_id res chain seq x y z
N LEU A 1 -23.58 5.41 -42.51
CA LEU A 1 -22.13 5.48 -42.16
C LEU A 1 -21.73 6.72 -41.34
N ALA A 2 -22.38 7.89 -41.47
CA ALA A 2 -22.03 9.08 -40.66
C ALA A 2 -22.21 8.90 -39.14
N ILE A 3 -23.27 8.20 -38.72
CA ILE A 3 -23.58 7.88 -37.31
C ILE A 3 -22.48 7.05 -36.63
N LEU A 4 -21.81 6.16 -37.36
CA LEU A 4 -20.73 5.35 -36.79
C LEU A 4 -19.46 6.16 -36.48
N ARG A 5 -19.34 7.38 -37.02
CA ARG A 5 -18.23 8.29 -36.69
C ARG A 5 -18.47 9.08 -35.40
N THR A 6 -19.71 9.15 -34.93
CA THR A 6 -20.10 9.89 -33.73
C THR A 6 -20.28 8.98 -32.51
N ILE A 7 -20.51 7.69 -32.72
CA ILE A 7 -20.59 6.70 -31.63
C ILE A 7 -19.18 6.28 -31.25
N ARG A 8 -18.81 6.49 -29.99
CA ARG A 8 -17.58 5.98 -29.40
C ARG A 8 -17.94 5.11 -28.20
N GLN A 9 -17.39 3.92 -28.14
CA GLN A 9 -17.44 3.10 -26.93
C GLN A 9 -16.52 3.74 -25.89
N GLY A 10 -16.94 3.73 -24.62
CA GLY A 10 -16.07 4.07 -23.51
C GLY A 10 -14.97 3.03 -23.32
N GLU A 11 -14.03 3.31 -22.42
CA GLU A 11 -12.99 2.36 -22.03
C GLU A 11 -13.35 1.74 -20.68
N ASP A 12 -12.83 0.54 -20.43
CA ASP A 12 -12.89 -0.07 -19.11
C ASP A 12 -12.10 0.78 -18.11
N THR A 13 -12.58 0.86 -16.87
CA THR A 13 -11.96 1.66 -15.79
C THR A 13 -11.50 0.81 -14.63
N CYS A 14 -11.35 -0.51 -14.84
CA CYS A 14 -10.99 -1.46 -13.80
C CYS A 14 -9.53 -1.30 -13.38
N GLU A 15 -9.32 -0.59 -12.28
CA GLU A 15 -7.99 -0.14 -11.84
C GLU A 15 -7.78 -0.37 -10.34
N LEU A 16 -6.51 -0.38 -9.94
CA LEU A 16 -6.12 -0.38 -8.52
C LEU A 16 -6.32 1.01 -7.94
N GLN A 17 -7.17 1.11 -6.92
CA GLN A 17 -7.43 2.36 -6.22
C GLN A 17 -7.41 2.14 -4.71
N LYS A 18 -7.04 3.18 -3.96
CA LYS A 18 -7.09 3.13 -2.50
C LYS A 18 -8.50 3.41 -2.00
N ALA A 19 -9.00 2.56 -1.12
CA ALA A 19 -10.30 2.73 -0.48
C ALA A 19 -10.24 2.42 1.02
N CYS A 20 -11.14 3.06 1.77
CA CYS A 20 -11.33 2.82 3.20
C CYS A 20 -12.17 1.56 3.39
N ILE A 21 -11.52 0.45 3.72
CA ILE A 21 -12.16 -0.86 3.93
C ILE A 21 -12.56 -1.01 5.39
N PRO A 22 -13.87 -1.10 5.69
CA PRO A 22 -14.37 -1.09 7.05
C PRO A 22 -13.92 -2.34 7.81
N ILE A 23 -13.54 -2.15 9.06
CA ILE A 23 -13.22 -3.24 9.99
C ILE A 23 -14.53 -3.65 10.65
N LEU A 24 -14.96 -4.87 10.37
CA LEU A 24 -16.19 -5.42 10.94
C LEU A 24 -15.85 -6.21 12.21
N PRO A 25 -16.51 -5.94 13.34
CA PRO A 25 -16.38 -6.78 14.53
C PRO A 25 -16.94 -8.17 14.21
N GLU A 26 -16.27 -9.21 14.70
CA GLU A 26 -16.77 -10.60 14.60
C GLU A 26 -18.11 -10.75 15.34
N ASN A 27 -18.27 -10.05 16.46
CA ASN A 27 -19.49 -10.01 17.24
C ASN A 27 -19.89 -8.54 17.49
N PRO A 28 -20.98 -8.04 16.88
CA PRO A 28 -21.40 -6.65 17.06
C PRO A 28 -22.02 -6.46 18.46
N ASP A 29 -21.19 -6.03 19.42
CA ASP A 29 -21.60 -5.58 20.74
C ASP A 29 -21.70 -4.03 20.74
N PRO A 30 -22.83 -3.43 21.16
CA PRO A 30 -22.96 -1.97 21.28
C PRO A 30 -21.93 -1.32 22.20
N GLY A 31 -21.38 -2.06 23.18
CA GLY A 31 -20.32 -1.62 24.07
C GLY A 31 -18.90 -1.75 23.51
N LEU A 32 -18.72 -2.36 22.34
CA LEU A 32 -17.44 -2.56 21.69
C LEU A 32 -17.19 -1.46 20.64
N LEU A 33 -16.07 -0.76 20.79
CA LEU A 33 -15.58 0.23 19.83
C LEU A 33 -14.24 -0.21 19.25
N ILE A 34 -14.15 -0.26 17.92
CA ILE A 34 -12.92 -0.61 17.20
C ILE A 34 -12.28 0.65 16.61
N PHE A 35 -10.96 0.76 16.77
CA PHE A 35 -10.14 1.78 16.14
C PHE A 35 -8.93 1.17 15.40
N PRO A 36 -8.63 1.62 14.16
CA PRO A 36 -9.45 2.52 13.35
C PRO A 36 -10.74 1.83 12.87
N LYS A 37 -11.71 2.60 12.35
CA LYS A 37 -12.95 2.01 11.78
C LYS A 37 -12.72 1.40 10.39
N CYS A 38 -11.68 1.83 9.70
CA CYS A 38 -11.27 1.30 8.41
C CYS A 38 -9.76 1.48 8.23
N TYR A 39 -9.20 0.72 7.29
CA TYR A 39 -7.88 1.00 6.73
C TYR A 39 -7.99 1.47 5.30
N GLU A 40 -7.09 2.36 4.90
CA GLU A 40 -6.87 2.67 3.50
C GLU A 40 -6.11 1.49 2.86
N ILE A 41 -6.77 0.75 1.97
CA ILE A 41 -6.27 -0.47 1.35
C ILE A 41 -6.47 -0.38 -0.17
N THR A 42 -5.51 -0.91 -0.92
CA THR A 42 -5.63 -0.99 -2.38
C THR A 42 -6.65 -2.07 -2.78
N GLN A 43 -7.63 -1.69 -3.60
CA GLN A 43 -8.74 -2.51 -4.09
C GLN A 43 -8.93 -2.33 -5.59
N CYS A 44 -9.65 -3.26 -6.20
CA CYS A 44 -10.04 -3.17 -7.61
C CYS A 44 -11.36 -2.41 -7.69
N ILE A 45 -11.33 -1.26 -8.36
CA ILE A 45 -12.47 -0.34 -8.48
C ILE A 45 -12.60 0.07 -9.93
N GLY A 46 -13.83 0.11 -10.43
CA GLY A 46 -14.12 0.54 -11.79
C GLY A 46 -15.24 -0.27 -12.43
N SER A 47 -15.36 -0.14 -13.74
CA SER A 47 -16.38 -0.81 -14.55
C SER A 47 -15.77 -1.48 -15.78
N CYS A 48 -16.50 -2.46 -16.29
CA CYS A 48 -16.20 -3.18 -17.52
C CYS A 48 -17.31 -2.91 -18.54
N CYS A 49 -16.98 -2.81 -19.82
CA CYS A 49 -17.95 -2.52 -20.89
C CYS A 49 -18.87 -3.71 -21.16
N GLU A 50 -18.37 -4.93 -21.02
CA GLU A 50 -19.15 -6.15 -21.24
C GLU A 50 -19.97 -6.49 -19.98
N PHE A 51 -21.26 -6.77 -20.14
CA PHE A 51 -22.18 -6.92 -19.00
C PHE A 51 -21.96 -8.21 -18.20
N THR A 52 -21.29 -9.19 -18.79
CA THR A 52 -20.92 -10.44 -18.10
C THR A 52 -19.61 -10.31 -17.32
N GLU A 53 -18.84 -9.24 -17.58
CA GLU A 53 -17.57 -8.97 -16.93
C GLU A 53 -17.76 -8.00 -15.75
N HIS A 54 -17.02 -8.24 -14.67
CA HIS A 54 -17.01 -7.37 -13.50
C HIS A 54 -15.55 -7.08 -13.15
N CYS A 55 -15.27 -5.88 -12.66
CA CYS A 55 -13.92 -5.57 -12.20
C CYS A 55 -13.60 -6.42 -10.96
N HIS A 56 -12.56 -7.25 -11.05
CA HIS A 56 -12.18 -8.16 -9.98
C HIS A 56 -10.66 -8.27 -9.88
N PRO A 57 -10.15 -8.69 -8.71
CA PRO A 57 -8.72 -8.91 -8.56
C PRO A 57 -8.26 -10.15 -9.33
N THR A 58 -7.16 -10.00 -10.06
CA THR A 58 -6.42 -11.12 -10.67
C THR A 58 -5.32 -11.65 -9.76
N SER A 59 -4.89 -10.83 -8.81
CA SER A 59 -3.88 -11.17 -7.81
C SER A 59 -4.12 -10.35 -6.53
N THR A 60 -3.99 -11.02 -5.38
CA THR A 60 -4.17 -10.42 -4.06
C THR A 60 -3.05 -10.83 -3.11
N GLU A 61 -2.88 -10.04 -2.06
CA GLU A 61 -2.03 -10.34 -0.92
C GLU A 61 -2.76 -10.06 0.39
N TYR A 62 -2.26 -10.62 1.48
CA TYR A 62 -2.84 -10.46 2.80
C TYR A 62 -1.84 -9.74 3.71
N ILE A 63 -2.25 -8.60 4.25
CA ILE A 63 -1.42 -7.76 5.12
C ILE A 63 -1.95 -7.76 6.55
N GLN A 64 -1.05 -7.66 7.52
CA GLN A 64 -1.39 -7.58 8.94
C GLN A 64 -1.54 -6.11 9.36
N GLN A 65 -2.65 -5.76 9.98
CA GLN A 65 -2.95 -4.40 10.43
C GLN A 65 -3.38 -4.36 11.90
N PRO A 66 -2.82 -3.46 12.74
CA PRO A 66 -3.06 -3.45 14.18
C PRO A 66 -4.30 -2.65 14.60
N ILE A 67 -5.32 -3.31 15.12
CA ILE A 67 -6.52 -2.66 15.67
C ILE A 67 -6.48 -2.58 17.19
N ILE A 68 -7.23 -1.62 17.72
CA ILE A 68 -7.53 -1.48 19.14
C ILE A 68 -9.02 -1.71 19.34
N GLU A 69 -9.34 -2.60 20.26
CA GLU A 69 -10.70 -2.84 20.75
C GLU A 69 -10.86 -2.16 22.11
N MET A 70 -11.90 -1.36 22.24
CA MET A 70 -12.24 -0.63 23.46
C MET A 70 -13.63 -1.04 23.93
N LEU A 71 -13.79 -1.22 25.24
CA LEU A 71 -15.06 -1.56 25.86
C LEU A 71 -15.63 -0.38 26.64
N TYR A 72 -16.94 -0.22 26.60
CA TYR A 72 -17.66 0.78 27.39
C TYR A 72 -17.59 0.45 28.88
N ALA A 73 -17.05 1.38 29.67
CA ALA A 73 -16.86 1.23 31.12
C ALA A 73 -17.89 2.03 31.94
N GLY A 74 -18.92 2.61 31.31
CA GLY A 74 -19.84 3.54 31.96
C GLY A 74 -19.37 4.99 31.92
N ASN A 75 -20.23 5.93 32.30
CA ASN A 75 -19.92 7.37 32.40
C ASN A 75 -19.30 7.98 31.11
N ASN A 76 -19.74 7.55 29.92
CA ASN A 76 -19.17 7.96 28.63
C ASN A 76 -17.67 7.64 28.45
N LEU A 77 -17.14 6.68 29.22
CA LEU A 77 -15.74 6.26 29.16
C LEU A 77 -15.61 4.94 28.41
N PHE A 78 -14.60 4.87 27.54
CA PHE A 78 -14.13 3.64 26.91
C PHE A 78 -12.74 3.31 27.42
N VAL A 79 -12.51 2.03 27.72
CA VAL A 79 -11.20 1.52 28.14
C VAL A 79 -10.66 0.58 27.08
N ILE A 80 -9.35 0.62 26.86
CA ILE A 80 -8.69 -0.33 25.94
C ILE A 80 -8.85 -1.73 26.54
N ASN A 81 -9.53 -2.59 25.79
CA ASN A 81 -9.68 -4.00 26.13
C ASN A 81 -8.46 -4.77 25.62
N GLN A 82 -8.15 -4.64 24.33
CA GLN A 82 -7.02 -5.31 23.71
C GLN A 82 -6.54 -4.62 22.43
N THR A 83 -5.31 -4.93 22.05
CA THR A 83 -4.73 -4.61 20.73
C THR A 83 -4.43 -5.92 20.03
N ARG A 84 -4.86 -6.07 18.77
CA ARG A 84 -4.59 -7.27 17.97
C ARG A 84 -4.37 -6.92 16.51
N ASN A 85 -3.71 -7.82 15.79
CA ASN A 85 -3.58 -7.69 14.34
C ASN A 85 -4.75 -8.39 13.64
N ILE A 86 -5.30 -7.74 12.63
CA ILE A 86 -6.23 -8.33 11.67
C ILE A 86 -5.52 -8.57 10.34
N THR A 87 -5.96 -9.60 9.63
CA THR A 87 -5.55 -9.85 8.26
C THR A 87 -6.50 -9.12 7.32
N VAL A 88 -5.95 -8.28 6.44
CA VAL A 88 -6.72 -7.52 5.44
C VAL A 88 -6.26 -7.91 4.04
N GLU A 89 -7.20 -8.15 3.15
CA GLU A 89 -6.94 -8.45 1.75
C GLU A 89 -6.64 -7.16 0.97
N GLN A 90 -5.50 -7.15 0.28
CA GLN A 90 -5.06 -6.07 -0.59
C GLN A 90 -4.92 -6.59 -2.02
N HIS A 91 -5.54 -5.91 -2.97
CA HIS A 91 -5.42 -6.27 -4.38
C HIS A 91 -4.10 -5.74 -4.94
N THR A 92 -3.45 -6.55 -5.77
CA THR A 92 -2.18 -6.19 -6.42
C THR A 92 -2.27 -6.13 -7.94
N ALA A 93 -3.35 -6.63 -8.53
CA ALA A 93 -3.71 -6.45 -9.94
C ALA A 93 -5.21 -6.68 -10.15
N CYS A 94 -5.77 -6.06 -11.19
CA CYS A 94 -7.20 -6.08 -11.52
C CYS A 94 -7.41 -6.39 -12.99
N SER A 95 -8.55 -7.03 -13.32
CA SER A 95 -8.98 -7.20 -14.71
C SER A 95 -10.50 -7.31 -14.78
N CYS A 96 -11.04 -6.97 -15.95
CA CYS A 96 -12.42 -7.33 -16.32
C CYS A 96 -12.55 -8.81 -16.71
N ARG A 97 -11.43 -9.44 -17.11
CA ARG A 97 -11.40 -10.81 -17.60
C ARG A 97 -11.02 -11.78 -16.49
N ILE A 98 -11.68 -12.93 -16.49
CA ILE A 98 -11.36 -14.03 -15.57
C ILE A 98 -10.06 -14.70 -16.02
N CYS A 99 -8.99 -14.50 -15.27
CA CYS A 99 -7.67 -15.05 -15.57
C CYS A 99 -7.52 -16.50 -15.11
N THR A 100 -8.12 -17.43 -15.87
CA THR A 100 -7.98 -18.88 -15.65
C THR A 100 -7.30 -19.57 -16.83
N ARG A 101 -6.55 -20.63 -16.54
CA ARG A 101 -5.94 -21.53 -17.53
C ARG A 101 -6.34 -22.96 -17.20
N PHE A 102 -7.05 -23.61 -18.12
CA PHE A 102 -7.61 -24.96 -17.91
C PHE A 102 -8.51 -25.07 -16.66
N GLY A 103 -9.28 -24.02 -16.34
CA GLY A 103 -10.18 -23.99 -15.18
C GLY A 103 -9.50 -23.75 -13.84
N ALA A 104 -8.18 -23.56 -13.81
CA ALA A 104 -7.43 -23.19 -12.61
C ALA A 104 -6.91 -21.75 -12.69
N ALA A 105 -6.70 -21.11 -11.55
CA ALA A 105 -6.06 -19.80 -11.49
C ALA A 105 -4.62 -19.87 -12.05
N ILE A 106 -4.24 -18.88 -12.85
CA ILE A 106 -2.89 -18.80 -13.42
C ILE A 106 -1.86 -18.68 -12.30
N GLN A 107 -0.86 -19.57 -12.31
CA GLN A 107 0.25 -19.53 -11.35
C GLN A 107 1.45 -18.84 -11.98
N CYS A 108 1.96 -17.80 -11.31
CA CYS A 108 3.16 -17.08 -11.74
C CYS A 108 4.39 -17.49 -10.92
N PRO A 109 5.60 -17.40 -11.52
CA PRO A 109 6.85 -17.57 -10.79
C PRO A 109 6.98 -16.57 -9.63
N GLN A 110 7.87 -16.86 -8.67
CA GLN A 110 8.12 -15.96 -7.55
C GLN A 110 8.47 -14.54 -8.02
N LYS A 111 7.97 -13.52 -7.30
CA LYS A 111 8.08 -12.07 -7.61
C LYS A 111 7.23 -11.56 -8.78
N LYS A 112 6.51 -12.43 -9.46
CA LYS A 112 5.56 -12.06 -10.51
C LYS A 112 4.11 -12.19 -10.02
N ILE A 113 3.23 -11.38 -10.60
CA ILE A 113 1.79 -11.39 -10.37
C ILE A 113 1.05 -11.56 -11.69
N VAL A 114 -0.20 -12.00 -11.63
CA VAL A 114 -1.07 -12.06 -12.80
C VAL A 114 -1.58 -10.65 -13.09
N GLY A 115 -1.06 -10.03 -14.15
CA GLY A 115 -1.45 -8.70 -14.58
C GLY A 115 -2.84 -8.64 -15.23
N PRO A 116 -3.29 -7.44 -15.63
CA PRO A 116 -4.61 -7.22 -16.23
C PRO A 116 -4.87 -8.04 -17.50
N ASP A 117 -3.82 -8.30 -18.28
CA ASP A 117 -3.86 -9.11 -19.50
C ASP A 117 -3.80 -10.63 -19.26
N CYS A 118 -3.96 -11.07 -18.01
CA CYS A 118 -3.81 -12.46 -17.59
C CYS A 118 -2.42 -13.05 -17.92
N LYS A 119 -1.39 -12.20 -17.94
CA LYS A 119 0.02 -12.60 -18.13
C LYS A 119 0.79 -12.36 -16.85
N CYS A 120 1.84 -13.15 -16.63
CA CYS A 120 2.71 -12.96 -15.49
C CYS A 120 3.65 -11.76 -15.72
N GLU A 121 3.53 -10.77 -14.84
CA GLU A 121 4.32 -9.54 -14.87
C GLU A 121 5.02 -9.28 -13.54
N CYS A 122 6.05 -8.43 -13.56
CA CYS A 122 6.80 -8.09 -12.36
C CYS A 122 5.99 -7.21 -11.41
N ARG A 123 6.00 -7.54 -10.12
CA ARG A 123 5.25 -6.83 -9.07
C ARG A 123 5.72 -5.39 -8.82
N ASN A 124 6.91 -5.03 -9.29
CA ASN A 124 7.60 -3.76 -9.07
C ASN A 124 7.70 -2.92 -10.37
N PRO A 125 6.57 -2.49 -10.98
CA PRO A 125 6.59 -1.72 -12.21
C PRO A 125 7.30 -0.37 -12.05
N GLU A 126 7.21 0.25 -10.86
CA GLU A 126 7.94 1.48 -10.55
C GLU A 126 9.46 1.28 -10.52
N GLU A 127 9.95 0.15 -10.02
CA GLU A 127 11.38 -0.16 -10.07
C GLU A 127 11.84 -0.35 -11.51
N LYS A 128 11.05 -1.07 -12.34
CA LYS A 128 11.31 -1.21 -13.77
C LYS A 128 11.37 0.13 -14.47
N LYS A 129 10.42 1.02 -14.18
CA LYS A 129 10.37 2.39 -14.73
C LYS A 129 11.56 3.23 -14.30
N ASN A 130 12.01 3.08 -13.05
CA ASN A 130 13.19 3.77 -12.51
C ASN A 130 14.53 3.10 -12.94
N CYS A 131 14.47 1.89 -13.50
CA CYS A 131 15.61 1.18 -14.08
C CYS A 131 15.91 1.69 -15.50
N GLN A 132 16.20 2.98 -15.60
CA GLN A 132 16.59 3.63 -16.86
C GLN A 132 17.98 4.26 -16.71
N GLY A 133 18.77 4.21 -17.78
CA GLY A 133 20.09 4.82 -17.84
C GLY A 133 21.08 4.00 -18.66
N PRO A 134 22.23 4.60 -19.03
CA PRO A 134 23.21 3.98 -19.92
C PRO A 134 23.83 2.69 -19.36
N ASN A 135 23.85 2.54 -18.03
CA ASN A 135 24.53 1.44 -17.35
C ASN A 135 23.58 0.57 -16.50
N LYS A 136 22.27 0.72 -16.66
CA LYS A 136 21.26 -0.06 -15.96
C LYS A 136 20.54 -0.98 -16.95
N MET A 137 20.29 -2.21 -16.54
CA MET A 137 19.59 -3.20 -17.33
C MET A 137 18.52 -3.88 -16.47
N TRP A 138 17.29 -3.87 -16.95
CA TRP A 138 16.20 -4.58 -16.31
C TRP A 138 16.22 -6.06 -16.70
N ASN A 139 16.08 -6.95 -15.73
CA ASN A 139 15.87 -8.37 -15.98
C ASN A 139 14.41 -8.73 -15.68
N ASP A 140 13.66 -9.05 -16.73
CA ASP A 140 12.23 -9.43 -16.65
C ASP A 140 12.00 -10.83 -16.06
N GLU A 141 13.01 -11.70 -15.99
CA GLU A 141 12.89 -13.01 -15.33
C GLU A 141 12.99 -12.87 -13.82
N THR A 142 13.97 -12.10 -13.34
CA THR A 142 14.24 -11.91 -11.91
C THR A 142 13.50 -10.73 -11.29
N CYS A 143 12.89 -9.87 -12.12
CA CYS A 143 12.22 -8.63 -11.74
C CYS A 143 13.13 -7.70 -10.93
N THR A 144 14.36 -7.50 -11.42
CA THR A 144 15.38 -6.69 -10.74
C THR A 144 16.13 -5.82 -11.72
N CYS A 145 16.49 -4.62 -11.28
CA CYS A 145 17.42 -3.76 -11.99
C CYS A 145 18.88 -4.14 -11.64
N SER A 146 19.71 -4.35 -12.66
CA SER A 146 21.14 -4.62 -12.50
C SER A 146 21.99 -3.60 -13.26
N CYS A 147 23.27 -3.53 -12.91
CA CYS A 147 24.25 -2.68 -13.57
C CYS A 147 25.04 -3.51 -14.58
N VAL A 148 25.31 -2.96 -15.77
CA VAL A 148 26.09 -3.66 -16.81
C VAL A 148 27.49 -4.00 -16.29
N THR A 149 28.08 -3.13 -15.47
CA THR A 149 29.27 -3.45 -14.65
C THR A 149 29.08 -2.98 -13.20
N LYS A 150 29.73 -3.65 -12.23
CA LYS A 150 29.62 -3.30 -10.79
C LYS A 150 30.07 -1.86 -10.48
N ASN A 151 30.96 -1.28 -11.29
CA ASN A 151 31.52 0.05 -11.05
C ASN A 151 30.68 1.19 -11.64
N ASP A 152 29.71 0.88 -12.51
CA ASP A 152 29.03 1.88 -13.33
C ASP A 152 27.75 2.47 -12.70
N CYS A 153 27.24 1.87 -11.62
CA CYS A 153 26.13 2.45 -10.84
C CYS A 153 26.59 3.42 -9.75
N SER A 154 27.89 3.60 -9.60
CA SER A 154 28.49 4.48 -8.59
C SER A 154 28.57 5.92 -9.10
N ARG A 155 27.43 6.59 -9.29
CA ARG A 155 27.39 8.07 -9.34
C ARG A 155 26.04 8.73 -9.05
N SER A 156 25.21 8.13 -8.20
CA SER A 156 24.21 8.87 -7.44
C SER A 156 24.32 8.47 -5.97
N ASN A 157 24.75 9.43 -5.17
CA ASN A 157 24.97 9.40 -3.72
C ASN A 157 24.26 8.25 -2.98
N SER A 158 25.09 7.37 -2.42
CA SER A 158 24.75 6.66 -1.20
C SER A 158 24.37 7.71 -0.16
N ASP A 159 23.07 7.89 0.08
CA ASP A 159 22.60 8.42 1.36
C ASP A 159 22.91 7.36 2.42
N THR A 160 24.18 7.28 2.80
CA THR A 160 24.58 6.78 4.09
C THR A 160 24.03 7.79 5.09
N TYR A 161 22.79 7.56 5.53
CA TYR A 161 22.28 8.18 6.75
C TYR A 161 23.20 7.74 7.89
N ASN A 162 24.25 8.51 8.10
CA ASN A 162 25.22 8.28 9.15
C ASN A 162 24.45 8.50 10.46
N ALA A 163 24.09 7.42 11.14
CA ALA A 163 23.27 7.45 12.36
C ALA A 163 23.84 8.40 13.42
N THR A 164 25.16 8.65 13.38
CA THR A 164 25.87 9.63 14.20
C THR A 164 25.45 11.08 13.93
N ALA A 165 25.12 11.46 12.68
CA ALA A 165 24.67 12.81 12.32
C ALA A 165 23.23 13.09 12.81
N ILE A 166 22.36 12.08 12.79
CA ILE A 166 21.00 12.17 13.33
C ILE A 166 21.05 12.29 14.86
N ILE A 167 21.87 11.48 15.54
CA ILE A 167 22.08 11.57 17.00
C ILE A 167 22.62 12.95 17.39
N HIS A 168 23.59 13.50 16.65
CA HIS A 168 24.15 14.82 16.94
C HIS A 168 23.11 15.94 16.74
N THR A 169 22.24 15.81 15.74
CA THR A 169 21.14 16.76 15.48
C THR A 169 20.06 16.70 16.57
N ILE A 170 19.65 15.49 16.98
CA ILE A 170 18.70 15.29 18.08
C ILE A 170 19.29 15.83 19.40
N MET A 171 20.57 15.56 19.70
CA MET A 171 21.22 16.11 20.89
C MET A 171 21.33 17.65 20.88
N LYS A 172 21.52 18.26 19.70
CA LYS A 172 21.54 19.73 19.56
C LYS A 172 20.15 20.35 19.80
N ILE A 173 19.08 19.69 19.34
CA ILE A 173 17.69 20.10 19.60
C ILE A 173 17.31 19.92 21.08
N MET A 174 17.76 18.84 21.71
CA MET A 174 17.55 18.60 23.15
C MET A 174 18.32 19.62 24.02
N ARG A 175 19.48 20.11 23.57
CA ARG A 175 20.25 21.17 24.25
C ARG A 175 19.66 22.58 24.09
N SER A 176 18.90 22.88 23.04
CA SER A 176 18.24 24.19 22.89
C SER A 176 16.90 24.29 23.63
N ARG A 177 16.33 23.16 24.10
CA ARG A 177 15.09 23.09 24.89
C ARG A 177 15.31 23.06 26.41
N LYS A 178 16.44 23.56 26.93
CA LYS A 178 16.55 23.90 28.36
C LYS A 178 15.70 25.15 28.61
N ARG A 179 14.50 24.97 29.18
CA ARG A 179 13.60 26.03 29.66
C ARG A 179 14.36 26.99 30.59
N PRO A 180 14.06 28.30 30.59
CA PRO A 180 14.53 29.19 31.63
C PRO A 180 13.88 28.82 32.97
N ALA A 181 14.63 29.00 34.05
CA ALA A 181 14.18 28.81 35.41
C ALA A 181 12.98 29.72 35.73
N ILE A 182 11.98 29.15 36.41
CA ILE A 182 10.94 29.91 37.08
C ILE A 182 11.63 30.70 38.20
N SER A 183 11.63 32.02 38.08
CA SER A 183 12.10 32.93 39.12
C SER A 183 11.05 32.97 40.23
N ASP A 184 11.46 32.59 41.44
CA ASP A 184 10.78 32.97 42.67
C ASP A 184 10.59 34.49 42.69
N ARG A 185 9.37 34.95 42.98
CA ARG A 185 9.12 36.28 43.51
C ARG A 185 8.28 36.17 44.76
N HIS A 186 8.94 36.48 45.87
CA HIS A 186 8.36 36.96 47.11
C HIS A 186 7.13 37.84 46.88
N PHE A 187 6.09 37.58 47.67
CA PHE A 187 5.16 38.62 48.09
C PHE A 187 5.19 38.66 49.62
N SER A 188 5.52 39.85 50.13
CA SER A 188 5.25 40.28 51.50
C SER A 188 3.75 40.48 51.70
#